data_AF-A0A966ZGC5-F1
#
_entry.id   AF-A0A966ZGC5-F1
#
_cell.length_a   1.000
_cell.length_b   1.000
_cell.length_c   1.000
_cell.angle_alpha   90.00
_cell.angle_beta   90.00
_cell.angle_gamma   90.00
#
_symmetry.space_group_name_H-M   'P 1'
#
loop_
_entity.id
_entity.type
_entity.pdbx_description
1 polymer ?
#
loop_
_entity_poly.entity_id
_entity_poly.type
_entity_poly.pdbx_seq_one_letter_code
_entity_poly.pdbx_strand_id
1 'polypeptide(L)'
;REARRRAASVLAEESKQIADDATPETERVAKLKIDTRRWLSSKWDRSGYGEQVPAAAQVSISTLFLSSLRQINAESNQQLVTCSLTLAEQTNS
;
A
#
# COMPACT_ATOMS: atom_id res chain seq x y z
N ARG A 1 12.10 -11.62 20.88
CA ARG A 1 12.02 -10.61 19.79
C ARG A 1 12.06 -9.17 20.31
N GLU A 2 11.69 -8.90 21.56
CA GLU A 2 11.72 -7.55 22.17
C GLU A 2 13.09 -6.86 22.15
N ALA A 3 14.19 -7.58 22.32
CA ALA A 3 15.54 -7.00 22.32
C ALA A 3 15.87 -6.25 21.02
N ARG A 4 15.44 -6.77 19.86
CA ARG A 4 15.63 -6.10 18.57
C ARG A 4 14.74 -4.86 18.42
N ARG A 5 13.56 -4.87 19.05
CA ARG A 5 12.61 -3.74 19.07
C ARG A 5 13.13 -2.58 19.92
N ARG A 6 13.68 -2.88 21.12
CA ARG A 6 14.35 -1.88 21.97
C ARG A 6 15.61 -1.31 21.31
N ALA A 7 16.36 -2.15 20.61
CA ALA A 7 17.53 -1.69 19.86
C ALA A 7 17.13 -0.74 18.72
N ALA A 8 16.01 -0.98 18.04
CA ALA A 8 15.49 -0.07 17.01
C ALA A 8 15.08 1.30 17.58
N SER A 9 14.45 1.35 18.76
CA SER A 9 14.11 2.64 19.40
C SER A 9 15.34 3.43 19.83
N VAL A 10 16.39 2.77 20.30
CA VAL A 10 17.66 3.43 20.65
C VAL A 10 18.31 4.05 19.42
N LEU A 11 18.36 3.30 18.31
CA LEU A 11 18.92 3.79 17.04
C LEU A 11 18.13 4.98 16.47
N ALA A 12 16.82 5.01 16.68
CA ALA A 12 15.99 6.14 16.28
C ALA A 12 16.33 7.41 17.07
N GLU A 13 16.49 7.29 18.39
CA GLU A 13 16.87 8.42 19.24
C GLU A 13 18.29 8.92 18.92
N GLU A 14 19.25 8.01 18.73
CA GLU A 14 20.61 8.36 18.29
C GLU A 14 20.60 9.09 16.94
N SER A 15 19.71 8.71 16.02
CA SER A 15 19.61 9.36 14.70
C SER A 15 19.12 10.80 14.82
N LYS A 16 18.22 11.06 15.76
CA LYS A 16 17.75 12.41 16.07
C LYS A 16 18.87 13.26 16.66
N GLN A 17 19.61 12.72 17.62
CA GLN A 17 20.73 13.42 18.23
C GLN A 17 21.85 13.75 17.22
N ILE A 18 22.15 12.83 16.30
CA ILE A 18 23.12 13.08 15.21
C ILE A 18 22.64 14.17 14.25
N ALA A 19 21.32 14.30 14.05
CA ALA A 19 20.76 15.37 13.23
C ALA A 19 20.88 16.73 13.93
N ASP A 20 20.62 16.77 15.24
CA ASP A 20 20.70 17.99 16.04
C ASP A 20 22.15 18.48 16.22
N ASP A 21 23.12 17.56 16.35
CA ASP A 21 24.55 17.87 16.48
C ASP A 21 25.25 18.17 15.13
N ALA A 22 24.54 18.03 14.00
CA ALA A 22 25.15 18.16 12.68
C ALA A 22 25.57 19.62 12.38
N THR A 23 26.82 19.79 11.98
CA THR A 23 27.36 21.05 11.48
C THR A 23 27.44 21.04 9.95
N PRO A 24 27.51 22.20 9.27
CA PRO A 24 27.57 22.26 7.80
C PRO A 24 28.73 21.46 7.19
N GLU A 25 29.85 21.33 7.91
CA GLU A 25 31.02 20.54 7.49
C GLU A 25 30.80 19.03 7.60
N THR A 26 29.93 18.61 8.52
CA THR A 26 29.68 17.19 8.84
C THR A 26 28.36 16.67 8.30
N GLU A 27 27.53 17.53 7.70
CA GLU A 27 26.19 17.24 7.18
C GLU A 27 26.16 15.96 6.34
N ARG A 28 27.11 15.80 5.41
CA ARG A 28 27.14 14.64 4.51
C ARG A 28 27.40 13.33 5.25
N VAL A 29 28.22 13.34 6.29
CA VAL A 29 28.52 12.17 7.12
C VAL A 29 27.39 11.89 8.10
N ALA A 30 26.80 12.94 8.68
CA ALA A 30 25.64 12.85 9.56
C ALA A 30 24.44 12.22 8.82
N LYS A 31 24.18 12.66 7.59
CA LYS A 31 23.14 12.09 6.72
C LYS A 31 23.34 10.60 6.46
N LEU A 32 24.56 10.19 6.10
CA LEU A 32 24.89 8.76 5.89
C LEU A 32 24.66 7.92 7.15
N LYS A 33 25.03 8.47 8.31
CA LYS A 33 24.82 7.83 9.63
C LYS A 33 23.34 7.67 9.96
N ILE A 34 22.53 8.67 9.66
CA ILE A 34 21.07 8.64 9.86
C ILE A 34 20.42 7.62 8.93
N ASP A 35 20.76 7.64 7.64
CA ASP A 35 20.18 6.73 6.65
C ASP A 35 20.48 5.25 6.97
N THR A 36 21.72 4.96 7.39
CA THR A 36 22.13 3.60 7.79
C THR A 36 21.35 3.12 9.02
N ARG A 37 21.22 3.98 10.04
CA ARG A 37 20.48 3.66 11.27
C ARG A 37 18.98 3.50 11.01
N ARG A 38 18.40 4.35 10.16
CA ARG A 38 17.00 4.25 9.71
C ARG A 38 16.75 2.93 8.99
N TRP A 39 17.64 2.54 8.08
CA TRP A 39 17.54 1.26 7.36
C TRP A 39 17.59 0.06 8.32
N LEU A 40 18.53 0.08 9.28
CA LEU A 40 18.68 -0.99 10.27
C LEU A 40 17.42 -1.10 11.17
N SER A 41 16.91 0.05 11.61
CA SER A 41 15.70 0.13 12.45
C SER A 41 14.47 -0.39 11.72
N SER A 42 14.31 -0.05 10.44
CA SER A 42 13.25 -0.56 9.56
C SER A 42 13.33 -2.09 9.36
N LYS A 43 14.53 -2.66 9.32
CA LYS A 43 14.73 -4.12 9.24
C LYS A 43 14.40 -4.83 10.56
N TRP A 44 14.70 -4.22 11.71
CA TRP A 44 14.48 -4.84 13.02
C TRP A 44 13.06 -4.69 13.55
N ASP A 45 12.42 -3.55 13.30
CA ASP A 45 11.01 -3.31 13.57
C ASP A 45 10.31 -2.65 12.39
N ARG A 46 9.89 -3.49 11.44
CA ARG A 46 9.11 -3.08 10.28
C ARG A 46 7.73 -2.52 10.65
N SER A 47 7.18 -2.86 11.81
CA SER A 47 5.85 -2.40 12.23
C SER A 47 5.85 -0.95 12.72
N GLY A 48 6.92 -0.53 13.40
CA GLY A 48 7.05 0.84 13.94
C GLY A 48 7.81 1.80 13.03
N TYR A 49 8.91 1.33 12.42
CA TYR A 49 9.83 2.18 11.64
C TYR A 49 9.95 1.75 10.18
N GLY A 50 9.15 0.77 9.75
CA GLY A 50 9.04 0.41 8.35
C GLY A 50 8.49 1.56 7.54
N GLU A 51 9.03 1.77 6.35
CA GLU A 51 8.45 2.69 5.39
C GLU A 51 7.07 2.14 4.99
N GLN A 52 6.01 2.80 5.46
CA GLN A 52 4.66 2.53 5.01
C GLN A 52 4.55 3.06 3.60
N VAL A 53 5.03 2.28 2.64
CA VAL A 53 4.71 2.52 1.23
C VAL A 53 3.22 2.25 1.13
N PRO A 54 2.35 3.28 1.00
CA PRO A 54 0.94 3.02 0.76
C PRO A 54 0.91 2.13 -0.48
N ALA A 55 0.19 1.02 -0.41
CA ALA A 55 0.04 0.13 -1.54
C ALA A 55 -0.58 0.95 -2.67
N ALA A 56 0.27 1.46 -3.57
CA ALA A 56 -0.16 2.16 -4.75
C ALA A 56 -0.83 1.08 -5.59
N ALA A 57 -2.16 1.01 -5.48
CA ALA A 57 -2.97 0.19 -6.34
C ALA A 57 -2.75 0.74 -7.76
N GLN A 58 -1.81 0.13 -8.47
CA GLN A 58 -1.50 0.46 -9.85
C GLN A 58 -2.65 -0.08 -10.71
N VAL A 59 -3.79 0.61 -10.67
CA VAL A 59 -4.95 0.28 -11.49
C VAL A 59 -4.61 0.64 -12.93
N SER A 60 -4.31 -0.38 -13.72
CA SER A 60 -4.11 -0.25 -15.16
C SER A 60 -5.45 0.07 -15.83
N ILE A 61 -5.47 1.08 -16.70
CA ILE A 61 -6.64 1.44 -17.52
C ILE A 61 -7.13 0.23 -18.32
N SER A 62 -6.21 -0.63 -18.78
CA SER A 62 -6.54 -1.86 -19.50
C SER A 62 -7.29 -2.86 -18.63
N THR A 63 -6.93 -2.99 -17.35
CA THR A 63 -7.66 -3.85 -16.41
C THR A 63 -9.04 -3.29 -16.06
N LEU A 64 -9.15 -1.96 -15.96
CA LEU A 64 -10.43 -1.30 -15.72
C LEU A 64 -11.38 -1.51 -16.92
N PHE A 65 -10.90 -1.29 -18.13
CA PHE A 65 -11.68 -1.49 -19.36
C PHE A 65 -12.16 -2.95 -19.50
N LEU A 66 -11.27 -3.92 -19.28
CA LEU A 66 -11.66 -5.34 -19.32
C LEU A 66 -12.70 -5.68 -18.24
N SER A 67 -12.61 -5.07 -17.05
CA SER A 67 -13.61 -5.24 -16.00
C SER A 67 -14.97 -4.65 -16.38
N SER A 68 -14.99 -3.47 -17.00
CA SER A 68 -16.21 -2.84 -17.49
C SER A 68 -16.89 -3.66 -18.59
N LEU A 69 -16.12 -4.21 -19.54
CA LEU A 69 -16.67 -5.08 -20.57
C LEU A 69 -17.29 -6.36 -20.00
N ARG A 70 -16.67 -6.95 -18.97
CA ARG A 70 -17.24 -8.12 -18.29
C ARG A 70 -18.54 -7.77 -17.57
N GLN A 71 -18.60 -6.62 -16.92
CA GLN A 71 -19.80 -6.14 -16.25
C GLN A 71 -20.95 -5.92 -17.24
N ILE A 72 -20.70 -5.22 -18.35
CA ILE A 72 -21.70 -4.97 -19.40
C ILE A 72 -22.24 -6.28 -19.98
N ASN A 73 -21.37 -7.26 -20.23
CA ASN A 73 -21.81 -8.57 -20.73
C ASN A 73 -22.67 -9.33 -19.71
N ALA A 74 -22.33 -9.26 -18.42
CA ALA A 74 -23.12 -9.91 -17.37
C ALA A 74 -24.51 -9.29 -17.24
N GLU A 75 -24.60 -7.96 -17.26
CA GLU A 75 -25.87 -7.21 -17.19
C GLU A 75 -26.75 -7.51 -18.41
N SER A 76 -26.17 -7.55 -19.61
CA SER A 76 -26.90 -7.88 -20.84
C SER A 76 -27.52 -9.28 -20.78
N ASN A 77 -26.80 -10.25 -20.22
CA ASN A 77 -27.28 -11.63 -20.11
C ASN A 77 -28.41 -11.77 -19.07
N GLN A 78 -28.36 -10.98 -17.99
CA GLN A 78 -29.43 -10.93 -16.99
C GLN A 78 -30.74 -10.35 -17.57
N GLN A 79 -30.64 -9.31 -18.41
CA GLN A 79 -31.81 -8.70 -19.05
C GLN A 79 -32.56 -9.67 -19.98
N LEU A 80 -31.84 -10.52 -20.70
CA LEU A 80 -32.43 -11.54 -21.58
C LEU A 80 -33.19 -12.61 -20.78
N VAL A 81 -32.67 -13.00 -19.61
CA VAL A 81 -33.33 -13.95 -18.71
C VAL A 81 -34.58 -13.33 -18.08
N THR A 82 -34.53 -12.07 -17.66
CA THR A 82 -35.70 -11.42 -17.06
C THR A 82 -36.82 -11.16 -18.07
N CYS A 83 -36.49 -10.78 -19.31
CA CYS A 83 -37.51 -10.56 -20.35
C CYS A 83 -38.20 -11.85 -20.81
N SER A 84 -37.48 -12.97 -20.83
CA SER A 84 -38.08 -14.27 -21.21
C SER A 84 -39.02 -14.81 -20.12
N LEU A 85 -38.71 -14.58 -18.85
CA LEU A 85 -39.56 -14.97 -17.72
C LEU A 85 -40.87 -14.14 -17.66
N THR A 86 -40.79 -12.82 -17.86
CA THR A 86 -41.99 -11.96 -17.84
C THR A 86 -42.90 -12.17 -19.04
N LEU A 87 -42.35 -12.49 -20.21
CA LEU A 87 -43.16 -12.86 -21.39
C LEU A 87 -43.91 -14.18 -21.20
N ALA A 88 -43.31 -15.16 -20.52
CA ALA A 88 -43.96 -16.44 -20.23
C ALA A 88 -45.14 -16.29 -19.25
N GLU A 89 -45.05 -15.39 -18.27
CA GLU A 89 -46.12 -15.09 -17.32
C GLU A 89 -47.31 -14.37 -17.99
N GLN A 90 -47.09 -13.56 -19.02
CA GLN A 90 -48.16 -12.84 -19.74
C GLN A 90 -48.97 -13.74 -20.68
N THR A 91 -48.43 -14.87 -21.15
CA THR A 91 -49.13 -15.80 -22.05
C THR A 91 -50.00 -16.84 -21.32
N ASN A 92 -50.01 -16.83 -19.99
CA ASN A 92 -50.72 -17.81 -19.16
C ASN A 92 -51.92 -17.21 -18.40
N SER A 93 -52.45 -16.07 -18.87
CA SER A 93 -53.73 -15.45 -18.49
C SER A 93 -54.62 -15.30 -19.72
#